data_AF-A0A959PVJ7-F1
#
_entry.id   AF-A0A959PVJ7-F1
#
_cell.length_a   1.000
_cell.length_b   1.000
_cell.length_c   1.000
_cell.angle_alpha   90.00
_cell.angle_beta   90.00
_cell.angle_gamma   90.00
#
_symmetry.space_group_name_H-M   'P 1'
#
loop_
_entity.id
_entity.type
_entity.pdbx_description
1 polymer ?
#
loop_
_entity_poly.entity_id
_entity_poly.type
_entity_poly.pdbx_seq_one_letter_code
_entity_poly.pdbx_strand_id
1 'polypeptide(L)'
;MNTRLLKTLLPISLLVSLLITPKSLFSQCAMACDAFVVIGIQPDSTFELHYSVVLEGDICPGTNSFSMNPADTVIQLSGNNLGTVQYMVTNLETGNACWGEYRIVNSDCNVDILPPIITNRPPSSILIGCNDSLPVYNITAYDECDPSVLITESTQVADPTSCTPNRVIRRRWTAYDDAGNSSFVVQDVNYSIAPGFTVDLPGDNVIACGNEVTTPELTVSDSPCSTFGENYTDVIVNGGGCSKIVRTHYLLDWCGYDGSGPGLTAPEKDIDGDGNADAYTIHTDGINWYDGTTILGPYNGFLTYTSEIKLPSCSDPYADCKSGIT
;
A
#
# COMPACT_ATOMS: atom_id res chain seq x y z
N MET A 1 9.17 78.67 19.53
CA MET A 1 9.45 78.54 18.08
C MET A 1 10.36 77.34 17.89
N ASN A 2 9.89 76.34 17.14
CA ASN A 2 10.62 75.40 16.26
C ASN A 2 11.99 74.87 16.70
N THR A 3 12.37 73.60 16.60
CA THR A 3 11.86 72.34 16.02
C THR A 3 13.09 71.42 16.12
N ARG A 4 12.93 70.14 16.48
CA ARG A 4 13.55 69.01 15.75
C ARG A 4 13.20 67.70 16.45
N LEU A 5 12.23 67.00 15.85
CA LEU A 5 12.00 65.57 16.07
C LEU A 5 13.27 64.80 15.70
N LEU A 6 13.75 63.96 16.61
CA LEU A 6 14.62 62.84 16.28
C LEU A 6 13.75 61.57 16.38
N LYS A 7 13.23 61.13 15.22
CA LYS A 7 12.66 59.79 15.05
C LYS A 7 13.82 58.81 14.90
N THR A 8 14.17 58.11 15.96
CA THR A 8 14.97 56.88 15.89
C THR A 8 14.03 55.72 15.60
N LEU A 9 14.05 55.26 14.36
CA LEU A 9 13.46 53.99 13.92
C LEU A 9 14.31 52.84 14.50
N LEU A 10 13.78 52.10 15.48
CA LEU A 10 14.24 50.74 15.75
C LEU A 10 13.59 49.80 14.73
N PRO A 11 14.34 48.89 14.08
CA PRO A 11 13.72 47.80 13.35
C PRO A 11 13.23 46.76 14.37
N ILE A 12 11.91 46.60 14.47
CA ILE A 12 11.31 45.41 15.09
C ILE A 12 11.60 44.26 14.14
N SER A 13 12.66 43.48 14.43
CA SER A 13 12.83 42.18 13.78
C SER A 13 11.72 41.28 14.30
N LEU A 14 10.66 41.16 13.51
CA LEU A 14 9.64 40.15 13.68
C LEU A 14 10.29 38.79 13.39
N LEU A 15 10.93 38.19 14.40
CA LEU A 15 11.21 36.76 14.38
C LEU A 15 9.86 36.06 14.52
N VAL A 16 9.19 35.85 13.39
CA VAL A 16 8.20 34.78 13.27
C VAL A 16 9.01 33.50 13.44
N SER A 17 9.05 33.02 14.68
CA SER A 17 9.48 31.66 14.97
C SER A 17 8.41 30.77 14.37
N LEU A 18 8.59 30.42 13.10
CA LEU A 18 7.83 29.38 12.44
C LEU A 18 8.25 28.09 13.14
N LEU A 19 7.55 27.75 14.23
CA LEU A 19 7.50 26.36 14.69
C LEU A 19 6.84 25.59 13.55
N ILE A 20 7.65 25.15 12.59
CA ILE A 20 7.33 23.96 11.82
C ILE A 20 7.47 22.83 12.83
N THR A 21 6.39 22.57 13.57
CA THR A 21 6.21 21.23 14.12
C THR A 21 6.23 20.28 12.91
N PRO A 22 6.98 19.17 12.97
CA PRO A 22 6.92 18.18 11.90
C PRO A 22 5.45 17.81 11.78
N LYS A 23 4.86 18.13 10.63
CA LYS A 23 3.50 17.73 10.26
C LYS A 23 3.57 16.21 10.30
N SER A 24 3.14 15.63 11.42
CA SER A 24 3.06 14.21 11.62
C SER A 24 2.35 13.62 10.41
N LEU A 25 2.91 12.54 9.88
CA LEU A 25 2.45 11.79 8.73
C LEU A 25 1.09 11.08 8.98
N PHE A 26 0.16 11.74 9.65
CA PHE A 26 -1.25 11.39 9.56
C PHE A 26 -1.75 12.08 8.29
N SER A 27 -1.95 11.29 7.24
CA SER A 27 -2.95 11.61 6.22
C SER A 27 -4.13 12.26 6.94
N GLN A 28 -4.45 13.51 6.59
CA GLN A 28 -5.65 14.16 7.09
C GLN A 28 -6.80 13.28 6.64
N CYS A 29 -7.36 12.49 7.55
CA CYS A 29 -8.60 11.79 7.32
C CYS A 29 -9.62 12.83 6.84
N ALA A 30 -9.98 12.77 5.56
CA ALA A 30 -10.92 13.67 4.95
C ALA A 30 -12.30 13.04 5.13
N MET A 31 -13.09 13.58 6.06
CA MET A 31 -14.50 13.22 6.15
C MET A 31 -15.20 13.59 4.85
N ALA A 32 -16.01 12.68 4.30
CA ALA A 32 -16.89 12.93 3.18
C ALA A 32 -18.35 12.69 3.57
N CYS A 33 -19.24 13.39 2.90
CA CYS A 33 -20.69 13.28 3.04
C CYS A 33 -21.24 13.04 1.63
N ASP A 34 -22.31 12.26 1.53
CA ASP A 34 -23.07 12.12 0.28
C ASP A 34 -23.51 13.53 -0.19
N ALA A 35 -23.15 13.95 -1.41
CA ALA A 35 -23.48 15.31 -1.84
C ALA A 35 -25.00 15.57 -1.91
N PHE A 36 -25.78 14.51 -2.15
CA PHE A 36 -27.23 14.55 -2.20
C PHE A 36 -27.85 13.21 -1.78
N VAL A 37 -28.75 13.22 -0.80
CA VAL A 37 -29.48 12.03 -0.29
C VAL A 37 -30.98 12.22 -0.48
N VAL A 38 -31.69 11.19 -0.93
CA VAL A 38 -33.16 11.19 -0.97
C VAL A 38 -33.68 10.21 0.07
N ILE A 39 -34.58 10.67 0.95
CA ILE A 39 -35.15 9.88 2.04
C ILE A 39 -36.64 9.73 1.78
N GLY A 40 -37.09 8.49 1.65
CA GLY A 40 -38.50 8.14 1.57
C GLY A 40 -39.07 7.92 2.96
N ILE A 41 -40.24 8.50 3.22
CA ILE A 41 -40.98 8.23 4.47
C ILE A 41 -42.44 7.97 4.09
N GLN A 42 -43.08 6.99 4.72
CA GLN A 42 -44.52 6.78 4.57
C GLN A 42 -45.34 7.97 5.11
N PRO A 43 -46.57 8.19 4.61
CA PRO A 43 -47.50 9.13 5.23
C PRO A 43 -47.66 8.84 6.73
N ASP A 44 -47.68 9.89 7.54
CA ASP A 44 -47.84 9.81 9.02
C ASP A 44 -46.74 9.01 9.76
N SER A 45 -45.61 8.73 9.10
CA SER A 45 -44.45 8.06 9.69
C SER A 45 -43.31 9.02 9.99
N THR A 46 -42.36 8.54 10.80
CA THR A 46 -41.30 9.35 11.40
C THR A 46 -39.96 8.71 11.13
N PHE A 47 -39.00 9.47 10.61
CA PHE A 47 -37.64 8.97 10.39
C PHE A 47 -36.64 9.72 11.27
N GLU A 48 -35.79 8.97 11.97
CA GLU A 48 -34.66 9.53 12.71
C GLU A 48 -33.45 9.60 11.78
N LEU A 49 -33.10 10.81 11.36
CA LEU A 49 -31.93 11.04 10.52
C LEU A 49 -30.67 11.04 11.37
N HIS A 50 -29.91 9.95 11.28
CA HIS A 50 -28.61 9.81 11.92
C HIS A 50 -27.47 10.13 10.94
N TYR A 51 -26.32 10.61 11.45
CA TYR A 51 -25.17 10.96 10.60
C TYR A 51 -24.67 9.79 9.73
N SER A 52 -24.88 8.54 10.16
CA SER A 52 -24.48 7.35 9.40
C SER A 52 -25.24 7.19 8.07
N VAL A 53 -26.38 7.86 7.90
CA VAL A 53 -27.17 7.84 6.66
C VAL A 53 -26.49 8.66 5.56
N VAL A 54 -25.77 9.71 5.97
CA VAL A 54 -25.30 10.79 5.10
C VAL A 54 -23.78 10.89 4.98
N LEU A 55 -23.05 10.14 5.81
CA LEU A 55 -21.60 10.03 5.73
C LEU A 55 -21.18 9.09 4.59
N GLU A 56 -20.16 9.52 3.86
CA GLU A 56 -19.48 8.71 2.85
C GLU A 56 -17.98 8.59 3.23
N GLY A 57 -17.39 7.43 2.95
CA GLY A 57 -15.95 7.22 3.02
C GLY A 57 -15.32 6.98 4.40
N ASP A 58 -14.01 7.20 4.49
CA ASP A 58 -13.17 6.89 5.65
C ASP A 58 -13.52 7.78 6.84
N ILE A 59 -14.33 7.22 7.74
CA ILE A 59 -14.49 7.74 9.09
C ILE A 59 -13.14 7.57 9.81
N CYS A 60 -12.63 8.64 10.44
CA CYS A 60 -11.28 8.63 11.00
C CYS A 60 -11.11 7.49 12.02
N PRO A 61 -10.03 6.67 11.91
CA PRO A 61 -9.82 5.57 12.83
C PRO A 61 -9.78 6.06 14.28
N GLY A 62 -10.62 5.47 15.14
CA GLY A 62 -10.73 5.82 16.56
C GLY A 62 -11.73 6.92 16.88
N THR A 63 -12.35 7.55 15.88
CA THR A 63 -13.38 8.58 16.11
C THR A 63 -14.77 8.00 15.94
N ASN A 64 -15.53 7.95 17.03
CA ASN A 64 -16.91 7.45 17.02
C ASN A 64 -17.92 8.55 17.41
N SER A 65 -17.44 9.80 17.52
CA SER A 65 -18.21 10.93 18.03
C SER A 65 -18.48 11.94 16.93
N PHE A 66 -19.71 11.95 16.41
CA PHE A 66 -20.17 12.85 15.35
C PHE A 66 -21.37 13.64 15.82
N SER A 67 -21.51 14.88 15.31
CA SER A 67 -22.73 15.67 15.40
C SER A 67 -23.22 16.03 14.00
N MET A 68 -24.53 16.07 13.82
CA MET A 68 -25.17 16.51 12.59
C MET A 68 -25.94 17.80 12.85
N ASN A 69 -25.99 18.70 11.87
CA ASN A 69 -26.82 19.89 11.90
C ASN A 69 -27.62 19.97 10.58
N PRO A 70 -28.97 20.07 10.63
CA PRO A 70 -29.82 20.05 11.83
C PRO A 70 -29.71 18.73 12.60
N ALA A 71 -29.65 18.81 13.93
CA ALA A 71 -29.42 17.66 14.83
C ALA A 71 -30.66 16.79 14.96
N ASP A 72 -30.49 15.46 15.06
CA ASP A 72 -31.48 14.41 15.39
C ASP A 72 -32.94 14.89 15.28
N THR A 73 -33.31 15.30 14.07
CA THR A 73 -34.61 15.91 13.86
C THR A 73 -35.51 14.74 13.51
N VAL A 74 -36.44 14.39 14.39
CA VAL A 74 -37.53 13.48 14.02
C VAL A 74 -38.29 14.16 12.89
N ILE A 75 -38.09 13.67 11.66
CA ILE A 75 -38.70 14.31 10.50
C ILE A 75 -40.08 13.71 10.27
N GLN A 76 -41.09 14.58 10.26
CA GLN A 76 -42.49 14.24 10.03
C GLN A 76 -42.90 14.75 8.65
N LEU A 77 -43.46 13.89 7.82
CA LEU A 77 -44.07 14.30 6.56
C LEU A 77 -45.44 14.95 6.83
N SER A 78 -45.48 16.24 7.16
CA SER A 78 -46.72 17.01 7.13
C SER A 78 -46.99 17.53 5.71
N GLY A 79 -47.51 16.66 4.84
CA GLY A 79 -48.20 17.03 3.60
C GLY A 79 -47.48 18.03 2.68
N ASN A 80 -46.71 17.49 1.73
CA ASN A 80 -46.12 18.12 0.54
C ASN A 80 -44.82 18.92 0.73
N ASN A 81 -43.74 18.36 0.18
CA ASN A 81 -42.44 18.98 -0.13
C ASN A 81 -41.78 19.76 1.01
N LEU A 82 -40.89 19.09 1.76
CA LEU A 82 -39.94 19.77 2.65
C LEU A 82 -38.78 20.47 1.90
N GLY A 83 -38.77 20.44 0.56
CA GLY A 83 -37.68 20.99 -0.22
C GLY A 83 -36.37 20.22 0.03
N THR A 84 -35.27 20.81 -0.40
CA THR A 84 -33.92 20.29 -0.12
C THR A 84 -33.38 20.97 1.14
N VAL A 85 -32.89 20.19 2.09
CA VAL A 85 -32.30 20.68 3.35
C VAL A 85 -30.80 20.43 3.32
N GLN A 86 -30.02 21.46 3.59
CA GLN A 86 -28.58 21.33 3.76
C GLN A 86 -28.27 20.74 5.12
N TYR A 87 -27.28 19.85 5.16
CA TYR A 87 -26.77 19.30 6.40
C TYR A 87 -25.25 19.44 6.48
N MET A 88 -24.76 19.44 7.72
CA MET A 88 -23.34 19.38 8.04
C MET A 88 -23.13 18.28 9.08
N VAL A 89 -22.15 17.40 8.85
CA VAL A 89 -21.68 16.44 9.85
C VAL A 89 -20.30 16.88 10.32
N THR A 90 -20.11 16.95 11.64
CA THR A 90 -18.85 17.32 12.28
C THR A 90 -18.36 16.18 13.16
N ASN A 91 -17.10 15.79 13.01
CA ASN A 91 -16.43 14.91 13.95
C ASN A 91 -15.98 15.72 15.17
N LEU A 92 -16.46 15.32 16.34
CA LEU A 92 -16.25 16.05 17.59
C LEU A 92 -14.82 15.91 18.13
N GLU A 93 -14.07 14.92 17.67
CA GLU A 93 -12.70 14.66 18.12
C GLU A 93 -11.67 15.38 17.24
N THR A 94 -11.88 15.40 15.92
CA THR A 94 -10.96 16.03 14.96
C THR A 94 -11.36 17.45 14.55
N GLY A 95 -12.63 17.81 14.72
CA GLY A 95 -13.20 19.07 14.22
C GLY A 95 -13.41 19.10 12.70
N ASN A 96 -13.10 18.00 11.99
CA ASN A 96 -13.37 17.87 10.56
C ASN A 96 -14.89 17.88 10.30
N ALA A 97 -15.29 18.42 9.16
CA ALA A 97 -16.70 18.47 8.79
C ALA A 97 -16.90 18.23 7.29
N CYS A 98 -18.04 17.64 6.95
CA CYS A 98 -18.52 17.49 5.59
C CYS A 98 -19.97 18.01 5.46
N TRP A 99 -20.39 18.24 4.23
CA TRP A 99 -21.63 18.94 3.91
C TRP A 99 -22.34 18.22 2.78
N GLY A 100 -23.65 18.28 2.79
CA GLY A 100 -24.47 17.75 1.72
C GLY A 100 -25.89 18.29 1.80
N GLU A 101 -26.74 17.73 0.96
CA GLU A 101 -28.15 18.07 0.88
C GLU A 101 -28.99 16.80 0.98
N TYR A 102 -30.07 16.82 1.75
CA TYR A 102 -31.07 15.75 1.72
C TYR A 102 -32.43 16.27 1.27
N ARG A 103 -33.19 15.42 0.58
CA ARG A 103 -34.57 15.70 0.18
C ARG A 103 -35.47 14.59 0.69
N ILE A 104 -36.54 14.98 1.36
CA ILE A 104 -37.54 14.03 1.83
C ILE A 104 -38.68 13.99 0.83
N VAL A 105 -39.06 12.78 0.45
CA VAL A 105 -40.18 12.54 -0.43
C VAL A 105 -41.17 11.60 0.25
N ASN A 106 -42.44 11.72 -0.14
CA ASN A 106 -43.43 10.72 0.22
C ASN A 106 -43.03 9.40 -0.46
N SER A 107 -42.72 8.39 0.34
CA SER A 107 -42.58 7.02 -0.12
C SER A 107 -43.96 6.38 -0.03
N ASP A 108 -44.55 6.02 -1.16
CA ASP A 108 -45.73 5.15 -1.20
C ASP A 108 -45.25 3.81 -1.76
N CYS A 109 -45.34 2.73 -0.97
CA CYS A 109 -44.89 1.41 -1.40
C CYS A 109 -45.75 0.79 -2.51
N ASN A 110 -46.83 1.44 -2.94
CA ASN A 110 -47.55 1.04 -4.15
C ASN A 110 -46.69 1.22 -5.43
N VAL A 111 -45.81 2.21 -5.45
CA VAL A 111 -44.83 2.43 -6.52
C VAL A 111 -43.55 2.97 -5.88
N ASP A 112 -42.69 2.06 -5.46
CA ASP A 112 -41.39 2.43 -4.92
C ASP A 112 -40.42 2.88 -6.03
N ILE A 113 -39.80 4.03 -5.81
CA ILE A 113 -38.88 4.70 -6.73
C ILE A 113 -37.57 5.10 -6.04
N LEU A 114 -37.39 4.75 -4.78
CA LEU A 114 -36.27 5.17 -3.98
C LEU A 114 -35.30 4.00 -3.80
N PRO A 115 -34.00 4.21 -3.99
CA PRO A 115 -33.04 3.16 -3.73
C PRO A 115 -32.86 2.94 -2.22
N PRO A 116 -32.50 1.71 -1.81
CA PRO A 116 -32.09 1.43 -0.45
C PRO A 116 -30.94 2.34 0.01
N ILE A 117 -30.90 2.67 1.29
CA ILE A 117 -29.82 3.42 1.93
C ILE A 117 -28.86 2.44 2.60
N ILE A 118 -27.59 2.42 2.20
CA ILE A 118 -26.56 1.63 2.88
C ILE A 118 -26.22 2.29 4.23
N THR A 119 -26.52 1.60 5.33
CA THR A 119 -26.42 2.10 6.71
C THR A 119 -25.13 1.72 7.42
N ASN A 120 -24.50 0.60 7.05
CA ASN A 120 -23.16 0.23 7.51
C ASN A 120 -22.23 0.05 6.31
N ARG A 121 -21.25 0.94 6.17
CA ARG A 121 -20.37 1.06 5.01
C ARG A 121 -18.94 0.62 5.38
N PRO A 122 -18.16 0.09 4.42
CA PRO A 122 -16.74 -0.09 4.63
C PRO A 122 -16.02 1.27 4.54
N PRO A 123 -14.78 1.37 5.06
CA PRO A 123 -13.90 2.51 4.79
C PRO A 123 -13.73 2.70 3.27
N SER A 124 -13.71 3.94 2.77
CA SER A 124 -13.45 4.25 1.35
C SER A 124 -12.10 3.74 0.88
N SER A 125 -11.10 3.72 1.76
CA SER A 125 -9.79 3.21 1.42
C SER A 125 -9.13 2.49 2.58
N ILE A 126 -8.41 1.42 2.27
CA ILE A 126 -7.57 0.72 3.23
C ILE A 126 -6.19 0.47 2.64
N LEU A 127 -5.20 0.37 3.53
CA LEU A 127 -3.86 -0.07 3.23
C LEU A 127 -3.61 -1.38 3.97
N ILE A 128 -3.29 -2.44 3.24
CA ILE A 128 -3.03 -3.78 3.80
C ILE A 128 -1.65 -4.29 3.37
N GLY A 129 -1.03 -5.14 4.18
CA GLY A 129 0.19 -5.84 3.80
C GLY A 129 -0.04 -6.83 2.66
N CYS A 130 1.00 -7.16 1.92
CA CYS A 130 0.96 -8.10 0.80
C CYS A 130 0.51 -9.51 1.20
N ASN A 131 0.80 -9.90 2.43
CA ASN A 131 0.41 -11.18 3.03
C ASN A 131 -0.95 -11.10 3.75
N ASP A 132 -1.54 -9.91 3.85
CA ASP A 132 -2.77 -9.74 4.61
C ASP A 132 -3.97 -10.19 3.78
N SER A 133 -4.88 -10.91 4.42
CA SER A 133 -6.18 -11.20 3.84
C SER A 133 -7.04 -9.93 3.78
N LEU A 134 -7.87 -9.81 2.74
CA LEU A 134 -8.88 -8.75 2.68
C LEU A 134 -9.80 -8.81 3.91
N PRO A 135 -10.03 -7.68 4.61
CA PRO A 135 -10.95 -7.64 5.73
C PRO A 135 -12.38 -7.93 5.28
N VAL A 136 -13.17 -8.53 6.15
CA VAL A 136 -14.60 -8.79 5.92
C VAL A 136 -15.40 -7.67 6.57
N TYR A 137 -16.33 -7.08 5.81
CA TYR A 137 -17.24 -6.06 6.30
C TYR A 137 -18.67 -6.59 6.29
N ASN A 138 -19.40 -6.34 7.38
CA ASN A 138 -20.83 -6.66 7.47
C ASN A 138 -21.64 -5.47 6.96
N ILE A 139 -21.89 -5.40 5.65
CA ILE A 139 -22.63 -4.30 5.04
C ILE A 139 -24.12 -4.47 5.34
N THR A 140 -24.77 -3.38 5.75
CA THR A 140 -26.22 -3.34 5.99
C THR A 140 -26.85 -2.21 5.21
N ALA A 141 -28.12 -2.37 4.84
CA ALA A 141 -28.91 -1.37 4.15
C ALA A 141 -30.34 -1.35 4.72
N TYR A 142 -31.01 -0.22 4.54
CA TYR A 142 -32.37 0.03 4.94
C TYR A 142 -33.16 0.51 3.72
N ASP A 143 -34.35 -0.02 3.55
CA ASP A 143 -35.35 0.52 2.64
C ASP A 143 -36.71 0.57 3.37
N GLU A 144 -37.48 1.62 3.10
CA GLU A 144 -38.77 1.84 3.77
C GLU A 144 -39.85 0.87 3.25
N CYS A 145 -39.75 0.47 1.98
CA CYS A 145 -40.72 -0.39 1.31
C CYS A 145 -40.26 -1.84 1.19
N ASP A 146 -38.96 -2.10 1.28
CA ASP A 146 -38.39 -3.43 1.32
C ASP A 146 -37.73 -3.76 2.68
N PRO A 147 -38.38 -4.58 3.53
CA PRO A 147 -37.79 -5.02 4.80
C PRO A 147 -36.61 -6.00 4.62
N SER A 148 -36.34 -6.49 3.40
CA SER A 148 -35.34 -7.51 3.08
C SER A 148 -34.45 -7.12 1.90
N VAL A 149 -33.79 -5.97 2.01
CA VAL A 149 -32.83 -5.46 1.02
C VAL A 149 -31.74 -6.49 0.67
N LEU A 150 -31.58 -6.76 -0.63
CA LEU A 150 -30.53 -7.65 -1.15
C LEU A 150 -29.22 -6.89 -1.32
N ILE A 151 -28.14 -7.37 -0.69
CA ILE A 151 -26.80 -6.81 -0.86
C ILE A 151 -25.93 -7.80 -1.63
N THR A 152 -25.25 -7.30 -2.65
CA THR A 152 -24.28 -8.05 -3.44
C THR A 152 -22.91 -7.39 -3.38
N GLU A 153 -21.86 -8.20 -3.45
CA GLU A 153 -20.48 -7.72 -3.52
C GLU A 153 -19.86 -8.10 -4.87
N SER A 154 -19.13 -7.16 -5.46
CA SER A 154 -18.26 -7.41 -6.61
C SER A 154 -16.85 -6.88 -6.33
N THR A 155 -15.85 -7.60 -6.79
CA THR A 155 -14.44 -7.22 -6.67
C THR A 155 -13.84 -7.08 -8.06
N GLN A 156 -13.18 -5.95 -8.31
CA GLN A 156 -12.40 -5.70 -9.51
C GLN A 156 -10.93 -5.51 -9.12
N VAL A 157 -10.01 -6.01 -9.95
CA VAL A 157 -8.58 -5.79 -9.80
C VAL A 157 -8.17 -4.86 -10.94
N ALA A 158 -7.78 -3.62 -10.61
CA ALA A 158 -7.55 -2.58 -11.59
C ALA A 158 -6.20 -2.72 -12.33
N ASP A 159 -5.30 -3.58 -11.84
CA ASP A 159 -4.02 -3.86 -12.48
C ASP A 159 -3.64 -5.34 -12.26
N PRO A 160 -3.66 -6.20 -13.30
CA PRO A 160 -3.29 -7.60 -13.16
C PRO A 160 -1.77 -7.84 -13.22
N THR A 161 -0.93 -6.80 -13.28
CA THR A 161 0.53 -6.98 -13.34
C THR A 161 1.06 -7.79 -12.15
N SER A 162 2.21 -8.45 -12.34
CA SER A 162 2.86 -9.29 -11.32
C SER A 162 3.37 -8.49 -10.12
N CYS A 163 3.43 -7.16 -10.24
CA CYS A 163 3.83 -6.26 -9.17
C CYS A 163 2.62 -5.78 -8.37
N THR A 164 2.46 -6.36 -7.19
CA THR A 164 1.42 -6.00 -6.22
C THR A 164 1.42 -4.53 -5.76
N PRO A 165 2.51 -3.73 -5.74
CA PRO A 165 2.39 -2.30 -5.39
C PRO A 165 1.53 -1.46 -6.32
N ASN A 166 1.29 -1.92 -7.56
CA ASN A 166 0.38 -1.25 -8.49
C ASN A 166 -1.01 -1.89 -8.50
N ARG A 167 -1.22 -2.98 -7.73
CA ARG A 167 -2.52 -3.63 -7.60
C ARG A 167 -3.42 -2.81 -6.69
N VAL A 168 -4.36 -2.11 -7.30
CA VAL A 168 -5.51 -1.57 -6.60
C VAL A 168 -6.66 -2.56 -6.74
N ILE A 169 -7.13 -3.08 -5.61
CA ILE A 169 -8.37 -3.86 -5.59
C ILE A 169 -9.52 -2.89 -5.30
N ARG A 170 -10.52 -2.87 -6.18
CA ARG A 170 -11.74 -2.09 -6.01
C ARG A 170 -12.90 -3.01 -5.67
N ARG A 171 -13.41 -2.92 -4.44
CA ARG A 171 -14.60 -3.66 -4.00
C ARG A 171 -15.82 -2.75 -4.10
N ARG A 172 -16.95 -3.29 -4.55
CA ARG A 172 -18.22 -2.57 -4.67
C ARG A 172 -19.32 -3.41 -4.07
N TRP A 173 -20.06 -2.82 -3.12
CA TRP A 173 -21.28 -3.39 -2.59
C TRP A 173 -22.47 -2.65 -3.19
N THR A 174 -23.43 -3.40 -3.71
CA THR A 174 -24.65 -2.85 -4.31
C THR A 174 -25.86 -3.41 -3.57
N ALA A 175 -26.71 -2.52 -3.05
CA ALA A 175 -27.97 -2.83 -2.41
C ALA A 175 -29.11 -2.69 -3.43
N TYR A 176 -30.03 -3.64 -3.44
CA TYR A 176 -31.21 -3.69 -4.31
C TYR A 176 -32.47 -3.90 -3.47
N ASP A 177 -33.54 -3.19 -3.82
CA ASP A 177 -34.90 -3.47 -3.34
C ASP A 177 -35.65 -4.42 -4.29
N ASP A 178 -36.90 -4.75 -3.97
CA ASP A 178 -37.78 -5.59 -4.77
C ASP A 178 -38.41 -4.88 -5.98
N ALA A 179 -38.44 -3.55 -5.97
CA ALA A 179 -38.90 -2.69 -7.06
C ALA A 179 -37.84 -2.51 -8.17
N GLY A 180 -36.59 -2.87 -7.89
CA GLY A 180 -35.44 -2.81 -8.78
C GLY A 180 -34.60 -1.52 -8.68
N ASN A 181 -34.82 -0.67 -7.67
CA ASN A 181 -33.91 0.45 -7.41
C ASN A 181 -32.63 -0.06 -6.72
N SER A 182 -31.56 0.73 -6.80
CA SER A 182 -30.27 0.33 -6.23
C SER A 182 -29.40 1.50 -5.81
N SER A 183 -28.58 1.24 -4.79
CA SER A 183 -27.49 2.12 -4.35
C SER A 183 -26.20 1.31 -4.20
N PHE A 184 -25.06 1.99 -4.14
CA PHE A 184 -23.77 1.31 -4.01
C PHE A 184 -22.75 2.11 -3.22
N VAL A 185 -21.76 1.40 -2.66
CA VAL A 185 -20.55 1.98 -2.07
C VAL A 185 -19.32 1.27 -2.63
N VAL A 186 -18.22 2.01 -2.74
CA VAL A 186 -16.94 1.52 -3.28
C VAL A 186 -15.85 1.65 -2.21
N GLN A 187 -14.97 0.65 -2.16
CA GLN A 187 -13.74 0.69 -1.38
C GLN A 187 -12.54 0.45 -2.31
N ASP A 188 -11.52 1.29 -2.18
CA ASP A 188 -10.21 1.09 -2.79
C ASP A 188 -9.24 0.46 -1.76
N VAL A 189 -8.75 -0.73 -2.07
CA VAL A 189 -7.77 -1.46 -1.26
C VAL A 189 -6.41 -1.33 -1.93
N ASN A 190 -5.48 -0.75 -1.18
CA ASN A 190 -4.10 -0.57 -1.59
C ASN A 190 -3.20 -1.54 -0.80
N TYR A 191 -2.15 -2.02 -1.44
CA TYR A 191 -1.13 -2.83 -0.77
C TYR A 191 0.05 -1.96 -0.33
N SER A 192 0.49 -2.14 0.91
CA SER A 192 1.82 -1.67 1.34
C SER A 192 2.83 -2.78 1.14
N ILE A 193 3.93 -2.49 0.45
CA ILE A 193 5.11 -3.36 0.47
C ILE A 193 5.83 -3.14 1.79
N ALA A 194 6.15 -4.21 2.51
CA ALA A 194 7.16 -4.14 3.55
C ALA A 194 8.49 -3.81 2.88
N PRO A 195 9.22 -2.76 3.28
CA PRO A 195 10.46 -2.41 2.62
C PRO A 195 11.49 -3.50 2.86
N GLY A 196 11.97 -4.06 1.76
CA GLY A 196 13.17 -4.88 1.73
C GLY A 196 12.94 -6.39 1.69
N PHE A 197 13.94 -7.06 1.14
CA PHE A 197 14.05 -8.51 1.02
C PHE A 197 15.48 -8.92 1.34
N THR A 198 15.67 -10.23 1.44
CA THR A 198 16.95 -10.87 1.70
C THR A 198 17.29 -11.81 0.57
N VAL A 199 18.55 -11.84 0.17
CA VAL A 199 19.10 -12.68 -0.91
C VAL A 199 20.24 -13.48 -0.33
N ASP A 200 20.08 -14.79 -0.32
CA ASP A 200 21.19 -15.69 -0.02
C ASP A 200 21.90 -16.04 -1.32
N LEU A 201 23.12 -15.53 -1.44
CA LEU A 201 24.02 -15.76 -2.54
C LEU A 201 24.84 -17.02 -2.30
N PRO A 202 25.04 -17.84 -3.35
CA PRO A 202 25.84 -19.03 -3.25
C PRO A 202 27.33 -18.67 -3.06
N GLY A 203 27.96 -19.26 -2.06
CA GLY A 203 29.42 -19.18 -1.90
C GLY A 203 30.19 -19.99 -2.94
N ASP A 204 31.51 -19.96 -2.82
CA ASP A 204 32.38 -20.77 -3.68
C ASP A 204 32.20 -22.26 -3.39
N ASN A 205 32.36 -23.08 -4.43
CA ASN A 205 32.19 -24.53 -4.29
C ASN A 205 33.31 -25.29 -5.00
N VAL A 206 33.80 -26.36 -4.36
CA VAL A 206 34.74 -27.31 -4.97
C VAL A 206 33.96 -28.55 -5.40
N ILE A 207 33.98 -28.85 -6.70
CA ILE A 207 33.28 -30.02 -7.26
C ILE A 207 34.31 -31.09 -7.59
N ALA A 208 34.19 -32.26 -6.96
CA ALA A 208 35.06 -33.40 -7.24
C ALA A 208 34.92 -33.88 -8.70
N CYS A 209 36.02 -34.37 -9.28
CA CYS A 209 36.01 -34.90 -10.64
C CYS A 209 34.94 -35.99 -10.82
N GLY A 210 34.22 -35.92 -11.94
CA GLY A 210 33.18 -36.89 -12.32
C GLY A 210 31.79 -36.54 -11.77
N ASN A 211 31.68 -35.55 -10.89
CA ASN A 211 30.39 -35.00 -10.48
C ASN A 211 29.90 -33.95 -11.48
N GLU A 212 28.58 -33.85 -11.64
CA GLU A 212 27.98 -32.79 -12.45
C GLU A 212 28.12 -31.43 -11.76
N VAL A 213 28.33 -30.39 -12.57
CA VAL A 213 28.30 -29.02 -12.09
C VAL A 213 26.84 -28.62 -11.89
N THR A 214 26.41 -28.52 -10.65
CA THR A 214 25.08 -28.02 -10.32
C THR A 214 25.03 -26.50 -10.46
N THR A 215 23.85 -25.97 -10.77
CA THR A 215 23.55 -24.55 -10.60
C THR A 215 23.37 -24.27 -9.11
N PRO A 216 24.24 -23.46 -8.47
CA PRO A 216 23.96 -22.97 -7.13
C PRO A 216 22.66 -22.19 -7.18
N GLU A 217 21.73 -22.55 -6.30
CA GLU A 217 20.48 -21.84 -6.16
C GLU A 217 20.73 -20.56 -5.38
N LEU A 218 20.32 -19.44 -5.95
CA LEU A 218 20.11 -18.20 -5.23
C LEU A 218 18.72 -18.28 -4.59
N THR A 219 18.58 -17.85 -3.34
CA THR A 219 17.27 -17.82 -2.69
C THR A 219 16.92 -16.40 -2.28
N VAL A 220 15.82 -15.88 -2.82
CA VAL A 220 15.25 -14.60 -2.41
C VAL A 220 14.12 -14.85 -1.41
N SER A 221 14.22 -14.20 -0.27
CA SER A 221 13.17 -14.15 0.75
C SER A 221 12.58 -12.73 0.81
N ASP A 222 11.34 -12.59 0.37
CA ASP A 222 10.59 -11.32 0.34
C ASP A 222 9.12 -11.50 0.76
N SER A 223 8.46 -10.39 1.03
CA SER A 223 7.02 -10.22 0.96
C SER A 223 6.50 -10.52 -0.47
N PRO A 224 5.31 -11.13 -0.66
CA PRO A 224 4.81 -11.54 -1.98
C PRO A 224 4.40 -10.38 -2.91
N CYS A 225 4.77 -9.15 -2.57
CA CYS A 225 4.47 -7.98 -3.40
C CYS A 225 5.46 -7.74 -4.53
N SER A 226 6.64 -8.36 -4.47
CA SER A 226 7.68 -8.14 -5.48
C SER A 226 7.83 -9.35 -6.37
N THR A 227 8.37 -9.12 -7.55
CA THR A 227 8.69 -10.16 -8.54
C THR A 227 10.15 -10.03 -8.88
N PHE A 228 10.89 -11.13 -8.75
CA PHE A 228 12.32 -11.15 -9.01
C PHE A 228 12.62 -11.82 -10.35
N GLY A 229 13.50 -11.17 -11.13
CA GLY A 229 14.13 -11.75 -12.30
C GLY A 229 15.54 -12.22 -11.94
N GLU A 230 15.84 -13.48 -12.22
CA GLU A 230 17.13 -14.10 -11.94
C GLU A 230 17.78 -14.60 -13.23
N ASN A 231 19.09 -14.40 -13.36
CA ASN A 231 19.90 -14.95 -14.45
C ASN A 231 21.36 -15.16 -14.00
N TYR A 232 22.14 -15.92 -14.77
CA TYR A 232 23.58 -16.06 -14.54
C TYR A 232 24.36 -16.26 -15.84
N THR A 233 25.66 -16.01 -15.79
CA THR A 233 26.62 -16.29 -16.88
C THR A 233 27.86 -16.98 -16.35
N ASP A 234 28.46 -17.85 -17.16
CA ASP A 234 29.64 -18.64 -16.80
C ASP A 234 30.84 -18.34 -17.70
N VAL A 235 32.02 -18.28 -17.08
CA VAL A 235 33.30 -18.25 -17.78
C VAL A 235 34.19 -19.37 -17.26
N ILE A 236 34.65 -20.24 -18.16
CA ILE A 236 35.60 -21.31 -17.83
C ILE A 236 37.02 -20.76 -17.94
N VAL A 237 37.78 -20.87 -16.86
CA VAL A 237 39.20 -20.51 -16.82
C VAL A 237 40.01 -21.79 -16.58
N ASN A 238 40.88 -22.11 -17.55
CA ASN A 238 41.72 -23.31 -17.49
C ASN A 238 43.12 -22.94 -16.97
N GLY A 239 43.58 -23.60 -15.91
CA GLY A 239 44.96 -23.58 -15.42
C GLY A 239 45.62 -24.94 -15.64
N GLY A 240 46.95 -24.97 -15.75
CA GLY A 240 47.75 -26.18 -16.06
C GLY A 240 47.74 -27.24 -14.95
N GLY A 241 46.57 -27.82 -14.67
CA GLY A 241 46.33 -28.82 -13.63
C GLY A 241 44.97 -28.71 -12.93
N CYS A 242 44.26 -27.57 -13.02
CA CYS A 242 42.93 -27.34 -12.43
C CYS A 242 42.14 -26.34 -13.29
N SER A 243 40.82 -26.47 -13.33
CA SER A 243 39.93 -25.48 -14.00
C SER A 243 39.03 -24.80 -12.96
N LYS A 244 38.58 -23.57 -13.24
CA LYS A 244 37.51 -22.93 -12.48
C LYS A 244 36.42 -22.40 -13.41
N ILE A 245 35.19 -22.38 -12.91
CA ILE A 245 34.07 -21.66 -13.51
C ILE A 245 33.85 -20.41 -12.67
N VAL A 246 33.97 -19.25 -13.29
CA VAL A 246 33.57 -17.97 -12.70
C VAL A 246 32.12 -17.74 -13.10
N ARG A 247 31.21 -17.75 -12.13
CA ARG A 247 29.78 -17.56 -12.36
C ARG A 247 29.36 -16.18 -11.85
N THR A 248 28.76 -15.40 -12.74
CA THR A 248 28.18 -14.09 -12.40
C THR A 248 26.66 -14.19 -12.35
N HIS A 249 26.09 -13.94 -11.18
CA HIS A 249 24.65 -13.91 -10.91
C HIS A 249 24.09 -12.50 -11.12
N TYR A 250 22.88 -12.42 -11.66
CA TYR A 250 22.11 -11.21 -11.87
C TYR A 250 20.74 -11.35 -11.20
N LEU A 251 20.42 -10.42 -10.30
CA LEU A 251 19.13 -10.34 -9.65
C LEU A 251 18.51 -8.95 -9.87
N LEU A 252 17.28 -8.92 -10.36
CA LEU A 252 16.51 -7.71 -10.59
C LEU A 252 15.18 -7.81 -9.84
N ASP A 253 14.90 -6.86 -8.95
CA ASP A 253 13.52 -6.66 -8.49
C ASP A 253 12.75 -5.88 -9.56
N TRP A 254 11.83 -6.55 -10.24
CA TRP A 254 11.04 -5.97 -11.32
C TRP A 254 10.08 -4.89 -10.85
N CYS A 255 9.69 -4.93 -9.57
CA CYS A 255 8.73 -4.01 -8.96
C CYS A 255 9.41 -2.81 -8.30
N GLY A 256 10.67 -2.97 -7.88
CA GLY A 256 11.52 -1.87 -7.40
C GLY A 256 12.28 -1.11 -8.48
N TYR A 257 12.46 -1.70 -9.68
CA TYR A 257 13.28 -1.12 -10.73
C TYR A 257 12.62 0.06 -11.44
N ASP A 258 13.30 1.20 -11.46
CA ASP A 258 12.81 2.44 -12.08
C ASP A 258 13.22 2.61 -13.56
N GLY A 259 13.91 1.64 -14.14
CA GLY A 259 14.41 1.72 -15.53
C GLY A 259 15.72 2.49 -15.70
N SER A 260 16.29 3.04 -14.63
CA SER A 260 17.40 3.99 -14.70
C SER A 260 18.52 3.76 -13.67
N GLY A 261 18.29 2.93 -12.65
CA GLY A 261 19.30 2.61 -11.66
C GLY A 261 20.50 1.86 -12.26
N PRO A 262 21.73 2.21 -11.86
CA PRO A 262 22.93 1.48 -12.30
C PRO A 262 22.94 0.06 -11.72
N GLY A 263 23.55 -0.88 -12.43
CA GLY A 263 23.86 -2.19 -11.89
C GLY A 263 24.80 -2.07 -10.69
N LEU A 264 24.50 -2.78 -9.61
CA LEU A 264 25.34 -2.88 -8.43
C LEU A 264 26.20 -4.12 -8.50
N THR A 265 27.46 -4.01 -8.13
CA THR A 265 28.34 -5.16 -7.97
C THR A 265 28.60 -5.36 -6.48
N ALA A 266 28.11 -6.48 -5.93
CA ALA A 266 28.47 -6.88 -4.58
C ALA A 266 29.91 -7.42 -4.58
N PRO A 267 30.74 -6.99 -3.60
CA PRO A 267 32.07 -7.54 -3.46
C PRO A 267 31.98 -9.01 -3.04
N GLU A 268 32.90 -9.81 -3.57
CA GLU A 268 33.21 -11.12 -3.02
C GLU A 268 33.95 -10.92 -1.69
N LYS A 269 33.46 -11.52 -0.61
CA LYS A 269 34.10 -11.48 0.71
C LYS A 269 34.31 -12.91 1.18
N ASP A 270 35.47 -13.40 0.81
CA ASP A 270 36.15 -14.45 1.54
C ASP A 270 36.66 -13.84 2.86
N ILE A 271 35.93 -14.08 3.96
CA ILE A 271 36.17 -13.44 5.27
C ILE A 271 37.42 -14.01 5.95
N ASP A 272 37.73 -15.28 5.74
CA ASP A 272 38.84 -15.97 6.42
C ASP A 272 40.11 -16.08 5.55
N GLY A 273 40.04 -15.64 4.28
CA GLY A 273 41.17 -15.63 3.35
C GLY A 273 41.63 -17.03 2.99
N ASP A 274 40.79 -18.04 3.24
CA ASP A 274 41.10 -19.41 2.89
C ASP A 274 40.88 -19.67 1.39
N GLY A 275 40.38 -18.69 0.64
CA GLY A 275 40.11 -18.78 -0.78
C GLY A 275 38.76 -19.42 -1.08
N ASN A 276 37.88 -19.67 -0.11
CA ASN A 276 36.50 -20.07 -0.35
C ASN A 276 35.60 -18.91 0.10
N ALA A 277 34.90 -18.27 -0.84
CA ALA A 277 33.88 -17.29 -0.45
C ALA A 277 32.79 -17.98 0.38
N ASP A 278 32.59 -17.50 1.61
CA ASP A 278 31.46 -17.88 2.45
C ASP A 278 30.13 -17.45 1.78
N ALA A 279 29.07 -18.23 2.00
CA ALA A 279 27.74 -17.85 1.56
C ALA A 279 27.38 -16.46 2.07
N TYR A 280 26.76 -15.67 1.21
CA TYR A 280 26.48 -14.27 1.48
C TYR A 280 25.00 -14.05 1.67
N THR A 281 24.63 -13.27 2.68
CA THR A 281 23.26 -12.78 2.80
C THR A 281 23.27 -11.27 2.56
N ILE A 282 22.69 -10.83 1.44
CA ILE A 282 22.47 -9.41 1.16
C ILE A 282 21.03 -9.08 1.50
N HIS A 283 20.81 -8.03 2.27
CA HIS A 283 19.47 -7.51 2.56
C HIS A 283 19.33 -6.08 2.05
N THR A 284 18.11 -5.61 1.87
CA THR A 284 17.82 -4.21 1.58
C THR A 284 16.88 -3.61 2.63
N ASP A 285 17.00 -2.32 2.90
CA ASP A 285 16.05 -1.54 3.71
C ASP A 285 14.95 -0.87 2.85
N GLY A 286 14.88 -1.24 1.57
CA GLY A 286 14.03 -0.61 0.54
C GLY A 286 14.67 0.59 -0.15
N ILE A 287 15.82 1.09 0.32
CA ILE A 287 16.56 2.21 -0.30
C ILE A 287 17.94 1.78 -0.74
N ASN A 288 18.66 1.00 0.08
CA ASN A 288 19.98 0.51 -0.22
C ASN A 288 20.09 -1.00 0.02
N TRP A 289 21.11 -1.59 -0.57
CA TRP A 289 21.56 -2.96 -0.34
C TRP A 289 22.68 -3.00 0.71
N TYR A 290 22.70 -4.05 1.52
CA TYR A 290 23.58 -4.21 2.67
C TYR A 290 24.15 -5.62 2.78
N ASP A 291 25.43 -5.69 3.18
CA ASP A 291 26.20 -6.92 3.37
C ASP A 291 26.24 -7.39 4.85
N GLY A 292 25.38 -6.82 5.71
CA GLY A 292 25.46 -6.98 7.18
C GLY A 292 26.08 -5.77 7.88
N THR A 293 27.05 -5.10 7.25
CA THR A 293 27.78 -3.99 7.88
C THR A 293 28.03 -2.79 6.97
N THR A 294 27.96 -2.99 5.65
CA THR A 294 28.34 -2.02 4.64
C THR A 294 27.20 -1.80 3.67
N ILE A 295 26.99 -0.53 3.27
CA ILE A 295 26.09 -0.16 2.18
C ILE A 295 26.78 -0.49 0.85
N LEU A 296 26.14 -1.31 0.02
CA LEU A 296 26.62 -1.68 -1.30
C LEU A 296 26.17 -0.69 -2.39
N GLY A 297 24.96 -0.14 -2.26
CA GLY A 297 24.43 0.88 -3.18
C GLY A 297 22.89 0.94 -3.19
N PRO A 298 22.30 1.80 -4.04
CA PRO A 298 20.85 2.02 -4.07
C PRO A 298 20.04 0.83 -4.61
N TYR A 299 18.83 0.67 -4.09
CA TYR A 299 17.93 -0.44 -4.37
C TYR A 299 17.43 -0.51 -5.82
N ASN A 300 17.33 0.63 -6.51
CA ASN A 300 16.74 0.77 -7.83
C ASN A 300 17.57 0.16 -9.00
N GLY A 301 18.64 -0.57 -8.72
CA GLY A 301 19.47 -1.27 -9.70
C GLY A 301 19.19 -2.78 -9.77
N PHE A 302 19.99 -3.49 -10.57
CA PHE A 302 20.12 -4.95 -10.48
C PHE A 302 21.39 -5.30 -9.71
N LEU A 303 21.32 -6.34 -8.88
CA LEU A 303 22.46 -6.87 -8.15
C LEU A 303 23.25 -7.84 -9.03
N THR A 304 24.56 -7.64 -9.07
CA THR A 304 25.53 -8.52 -9.72
C THR A 304 26.48 -9.07 -8.66
N TYR A 305 26.70 -10.38 -8.64
CA TYR A 305 27.62 -11.05 -7.72
C TYR A 305 28.37 -12.17 -8.45
N THR A 306 29.64 -12.37 -8.11
CA THR A 306 30.47 -13.41 -8.73
C THR A 306 30.88 -14.43 -7.68
N SER A 307 30.80 -15.71 -8.04
CA SER A 307 31.33 -16.84 -7.26
C SER A 307 32.18 -17.75 -8.14
N GLU A 308 33.04 -18.54 -7.51
CA GLU A 308 33.92 -19.50 -8.15
C GLU A 308 33.51 -20.95 -7.87
N ILE A 309 33.46 -21.74 -8.93
CA ILE A 309 33.32 -23.19 -8.86
C ILE A 309 34.64 -23.83 -9.29
N LYS A 310 35.34 -24.46 -8.35
CA LYS A 310 36.67 -25.04 -8.57
C LYS A 310 36.55 -26.51 -8.95
N LEU A 311 37.29 -26.89 -9.99
CA LEU A 311 37.31 -28.23 -10.57
C LEU A 311 38.75 -28.80 -10.46
N PRO A 312 39.04 -29.63 -9.43
CA PRO A 312 40.31 -30.32 -9.31
C PRO A 312 40.51 -31.31 -10.47
N SER A 313 41.75 -31.51 -10.91
CA SER A 313 42.04 -32.54 -11.91
C SER A 313 41.78 -33.95 -11.37
N CYS A 314 41.25 -34.81 -12.23
CA CYS A 314 41.09 -36.24 -11.97
C CYS A 314 42.42 -36.98 -11.76
N SER A 315 43.54 -36.39 -12.17
CA SER A 315 44.89 -36.94 -11.95
C SER A 315 45.50 -36.54 -10.61
N ASP A 316 44.99 -35.50 -9.96
CA ASP A 316 45.41 -35.05 -8.63
C ASP A 316 44.22 -34.43 -7.87
N PRO A 317 43.42 -35.26 -7.16
CA PRO A 317 42.23 -34.81 -6.46
C PRO A 317 42.52 -33.97 -5.20
N TYR A 318 43.80 -33.83 -4.81
CA TYR A 318 44.26 -33.02 -3.69
C TYR A 318 45.05 -31.78 -4.12
N ALA A 319 45.12 -31.49 -5.42
CA ALA A 319 45.74 -30.28 -5.93
C ALA A 319 45.06 -29.06 -5.29
N ASP A 320 45.83 -28.33 -4.48
CA ASP A 320 45.36 -27.12 -3.82
C ASP A 320 45.03 -26.07 -4.89
N CYS A 321 43.74 -25.94 -5.18
CA CYS A 321 43.24 -24.99 -6.17
C CYS A 321 43.35 -23.52 -5.68
N LYS A 322 43.93 -23.28 -4.50
CA LYS A 322 43.94 -21.98 -3.80
C LYS A 322 44.91 -20.92 -4.37
N SER A 323 45.86 -21.22 -5.28
CA SER A 323 46.89 -20.19 -5.61
C SER A 323 47.48 -20.17 -7.03
N GLY A 324 46.73 -20.55 -8.07
CA GLY A 324 47.35 -20.82 -9.40
C GLY A 324 46.74 -20.19 -10.64
N ILE A 325 45.67 -19.40 -10.55
CA ILE A 325 44.99 -18.86 -11.73
C ILE A 325 44.88 -17.34 -11.59
N THR A 326 45.95 -16.64 -12.00
CA THR A 326 45.91 -15.20 -12.34
C THR A 326 45.23 -14.99 -13.67
#